data_AF-A0A495JHX5-F1
#
_entry.id   AF-A0A495JHX5-F1
#
_cell.length_a   1.000
_cell.length_b   1.000
_cell.length_c   1.000
_cell.angle_alpha   90.00
_cell.angle_beta   90.00
_cell.angle_gamma   90.00
#
_symmetry.space_group_name_H-M   'P 1'
#
loop_
_entity.id
_entity.type
_entity.pdbx_description
1 polymer ?
#
loop_
_entity_poly.entity_id
_entity_poly.type
_entity_poly.pdbx_seq_one_letter_code
_entity_poly.pdbx_strand_id
1 'polypeptide(L)'
;MADGLLVETETLRQAGQQLLQLAEELDGAWARFSGQVQAMGDIFGDDDVGGLIGIGYHAAHEIAGDSYLSVVDGLYSFSAGLSDMADNYDSVEADNTGLFSAIY
;
A
#
# COMPACT_ATOMS: atom_id res chain seq x y z
N MET A 1 -20.24 26.43 -21.75
CA MET A 1 -20.45 24.98 -21.64
C MET A 1 -19.39 24.50 -20.66
N ALA A 2 -19.81 24.07 -19.48
CA ALA A 2 -18.86 23.57 -18.49
C ALA A 2 -18.28 22.30 -19.09
N ASP A 3 -16.98 22.33 -19.38
CA ASP A 3 -16.20 21.15 -19.69
C ASP A 3 -16.26 20.30 -18.43
N GLY A 4 -17.26 19.42 -18.36
CA GLY A 4 -17.43 18.52 -17.23
C GLY A 4 -16.15 17.71 -17.16
N LEU A 5 -15.51 17.69 -16.00
CA LEU A 5 -14.37 16.83 -15.73
C LEU A 5 -14.79 15.40 -16.12
N LEU A 6 -14.38 14.93 -17.30
CA LEU A 6 -14.52 13.55 -17.72
C LEU A 6 -13.53 12.77 -16.87
N VAL A 7 -13.93 12.45 -15.65
CA VAL A 7 -13.13 11.61 -14.78
C VAL A 7 -13.29 10.18 -15.25
N GLU A 8 -12.21 9.61 -15.78
CA GLU A 8 -12.15 8.20 -16.14
C GLU A 8 -12.07 7.35 -14.86
N THR A 9 -13.23 7.03 -14.27
CA THR A 9 -13.33 6.26 -13.03
C THR A 9 -12.71 4.87 -13.15
N GLU A 10 -12.74 4.28 -14.35
CA GLU A 10 -12.05 3.04 -14.66
C GLU A 10 -10.51 3.16 -14.51
N THR A 11 -9.93 4.26 -14.98
CA THR A 11 -8.49 4.52 -14.83
C THR A 11 -8.09 4.66 -13.36
N LEU A 12 -8.96 5.27 -12.54
CA LEU A 12 -8.75 5.35 -11.09
C LEU A 12 -8.80 3.96 -10.42
N ARG A 13 -9.77 3.13 -10.78
CA ARG A 13 -9.88 1.75 -10.26
C ARG A 13 -8.68 0.90 -10.64
N GLN A 14 -8.24 0.99 -11.89
CA GLN A 14 -7.06 0.27 -12.37
C GLN A 14 -5.80 0.70 -11.63
N ALA A 15 -5.60 2.01 -11.44
CA ALA A 15 -4.48 2.52 -10.65
C ALA A 15 -4.56 2.04 -9.19
N GLY A 16 -5.76 2.06 -8.58
CA GLY A 16 -5.98 1.54 -7.23
C GLY A 16 -5.62 0.05 -7.10
N GLN A 17 -6.03 -0.78 -8.06
CA GLN A 17 -5.69 -2.21 -8.08
C GLN A 17 -4.19 -2.46 -8.27
N GLN A 18 -3.51 -1.67 -9.11
CA GLN A 18 -2.07 -1.79 -9.30
C GLN A 18 -1.30 -1.44 -8.02
N LEU A 19 -1.73 -0.41 -7.29
CA LEU A 19 -1.15 -0.07 -5.99
C LEU A 19 -1.40 -1.16 -4.94
N LEU A 20 -2.59 -1.77 -4.95
CA LEU A 20 -2.92 -2.89 -4.07
C LEU A 20 -1.98 -4.08 -4.30
N GLN A 21 -1.84 -4.49 -5.57
CA GLN A 21 -0.94 -5.60 -5.93
C GLN A 21 0.50 -5.31 -5.53
N LEU A 22 0.98 -4.08 -5.75
CA LEU A 22 2.32 -3.67 -5.33
C LEU A 22 2.50 -3.72 -3.80
N ALA A 23 1.49 -3.31 -3.03
CA ALA A 23 1.50 -3.38 -1.58
C ALA A 23 1.62 -4.83 -1.10
N GLU A 24 0.79 -5.73 -1.64
CA GLU A 24 0.79 -7.16 -1.32
C GLU A 24 2.11 -7.84 -1.70
N GLU A 25 2.70 -7.48 -2.85
CA GLU A 25 3.99 -7.98 -3.29
C GLU A 25 5.12 -7.55 -2.34
N LEU A 26 5.14 -6.28 -1.94
CA LEU A 26 6.15 -5.74 -1.03
C LEU A 26 6.03 -6.33 0.37
N ASP A 27 4.81 -6.39 0.92
CA ASP A 27 4.54 -6.99 2.23
C ASP A 27 4.96 -8.47 2.25
N GLY A 28 4.57 -9.22 1.22
CA GLY A 28 4.96 -10.62 1.08
C GLY A 28 6.48 -10.82 0.92
N ALA A 29 7.17 -9.91 0.21
CA ALA A 29 8.62 -9.95 0.08
C ALA A 29 9.32 -9.66 1.42
N TRP A 30 8.85 -8.66 2.16
CA TRP A 30 9.35 -8.32 3.49
C TRP A 30 9.14 -9.47 4.48
N ALA A 31 7.93 -10.04 4.54
CA ALA A 31 7.63 -11.18 5.41
C ALA A 31 8.53 -12.39 5.14
N ARG A 32 8.81 -12.70 3.86
CA ARG A 32 9.74 -13.77 3.48
C ARG A 32 11.17 -13.47 3.92
N PHE A 33 11.64 -12.24 3.71
CA PHE A 33 12.97 -11.82 4.14
C PHE A 33 13.11 -11.92 5.66
N SER A 34 12.18 -11.33 6.42
CA SER A 34 12.19 -11.39 7.88
C SER A 34 12.11 -12.83 8.41
N GLY A 35 11.34 -13.70 7.74
CA GLY A 35 11.31 -15.13 8.07
C GLY A 35 12.68 -15.81 7.88
N GLN A 36 13.39 -15.50 6.79
CA GLN A 36 14.75 -16.02 6.57
C GLN A 36 15.74 -15.51 7.61
N VAL A 37 15.64 -14.22 7.95
CA VAL A 37 16.47 -13.59 8.99
C VAL A 37 16.25 -14.26 10.35
N GLN A 38 15.00 -14.48 10.75
CA GLN A 38 14.67 -15.16 12.00
C GLN A 38 15.11 -16.62 12.01
N ALA A 39 14.99 -17.32 10.88
CA ALA A 39 15.42 -18.72 10.74
C ALA A 39 16.94 -18.88 10.83
N MET A 40 17.72 -17.84 10.52
CA MET A 40 19.16 -17.84 10.69
C MET A 40 19.57 -17.98 12.16
N GLY A 41 18.75 -17.47 13.08
CA GLY A 41 19.02 -17.49 14.51
C GLY A 41 20.22 -16.62 14.91
N ASP A 42 20.80 -16.91 16.07
CA ASP A 42 22.00 -16.22 16.53
C ASP A 42 23.25 -16.81 15.86
N ILE A 43 23.67 -16.16 14.77
CA ILE A 43 24.85 -16.53 14.00
C ILE A 43 26.11 -15.77 14.42
N PHE A 44 25.98 -14.79 15.33
CA PHE A 44 27.06 -13.86 15.63
C PHE A 44 27.92 -14.34 16.81
N GLY A 45 27.41 -15.27 17.61
CA GLY A 45 28.10 -15.83 18.75
C GLY A 45 27.90 -15.00 20.02
N ASP A 46 28.19 -15.62 21.16
CA ASP A 46 27.83 -15.10 22.49
C ASP A 46 28.96 -14.33 23.18
N ASP A 47 30.04 -14.01 22.44
CA ASP A 47 31.11 -13.15 22.94
C ASP A 47 30.73 -11.67 22.83
N ASP A 48 31.42 -10.79 23.55
CA ASP A 48 31.08 -9.35 23.60
C ASP A 48 30.99 -8.70 22.20
N VAL A 49 31.82 -9.17 21.25
CA VAL A 49 31.81 -8.71 19.86
C VAL A 49 30.62 -9.27 19.09
N GLY A 50 30.35 -10.58 19.19
CA GLY A 50 29.19 -11.24 18.59
C GLY A 50 27.87 -10.66 19.07
N GLY A 51 27.74 -10.41 20.37
CA GLY A 51 26.57 -9.76 20.97
C GLY A 51 26.32 -8.34 20.44
N LEU A 52 27.37 -7.52 20.30
CA LEU A 52 27.25 -6.18 19.72
C LEU A 52 26.83 -6.23 18.24
N ILE A 53 27.35 -7.17 17.47
CA ILE A 53 26.97 -7.37 16.07
C ILE A 53 25.50 -7.81 15.99
N GLY A 54 25.07 -8.74 16.84
CA GLY A 54 23.69 -9.21 16.91
C GLY A 54 22.71 -8.07 17.22
N ILE A 55 23.03 -7.20 18.18
CA ILE A 55 22.23 -6.00 18.50
C ILE A 55 22.11 -5.08 17.28
N GLY A 56 23.24 -4.76 16.64
CA GLY A 56 23.25 -3.88 15.47
C GLY A 56 22.46 -4.46 14.30
N TYR A 57 22.54 -5.78 14.11
CA TYR A 57 21.80 -6.50 13.08
C TYR A 57 20.28 -6.45 13.35
N HIS A 58 19.84 -6.70 14.59
CA HIS A 58 18.44 -6.60 14.97
C HIS A 58 17.89 -5.18 14.81
N ALA A 59 18.64 -4.16 15.24
CA ALA A 59 18.24 -2.77 15.08
C ALA A 59 18.11 -2.38 13.60
N ALA A 60 19.03 -2.81 12.74
CA ALA A 60 18.95 -2.58 11.31
C ALA A 60 17.72 -3.26 10.69
N HIS A 61 17.41 -4.49 11.10
CA HIS A 61 16.22 -5.21 10.65
C HIS A 61 14.92 -4.54 11.09
N GLU A 62 14.86 -4.04 12.33
CA GLU A 62 13.70 -3.30 12.86
C GLU A 62 13.45 -2.00 12.08
N ILE A 63 14.49 -1.18 11.90
CA ILE A 63 14.39 0.08 11.13
C ILE A 63 13.97 -0.18 9.67
N ALA A 64 14.51 -1.23 9.07
CA ALA A 64 14.10 -1.64 7.73
C ALA A 64 12.61 -2.03 7.72
N GLY A 65 12.15 -2.81 8.71
CA GLY A 65 10.75 -3.20 8.84
C GLY A 65 9.80 -2.04 8.96
N ASP A 66 10.10 -1.09 9.84
CA ASP A 66 9.28 0.12 10.00
C ASP A 66 9.18 0.90 8.68
N SER A 67 10.29 1.00 7.95
CA SER A 67 10.34 1.71 6.68
C SER A 67 9.50 1.02 5.60
N TYR A 68 9.65 -0.30 5.45
CA TYR A 68 8.88 -1.06 4.44
C TYR A 68 7.40 -1.12 4.76
N LEU A 69 7.04 -1.39 6.02
CA LEU A 69 5.63 -1.47 6.44
C LEU A 69 4.94 -0.11 6.32
N SER A 70 5.63 0.99 6.62
CA SER A 70 5.09 2.34 6.39
C SER A 70 4.79 2.61 4.91
N VAL A 71 5.66 2.15 4.00
CA VAL A 71 5.41 2.26 2.55
C VAL A 71 4.22 1.40 2.13
N VAL A 72 4.13 0.17 2.64
CA VAL A 72 3.00 -0.74 2.39
C VAL A 72 1.68 -0.10 2.82
N ASP A 73 1.61 0.44 4.03
CA ASP A 73 0.43 1.15 4.54
C ASP A 73 0.04 2.36 3.68
N GLY A 74 1.05 3.10 3.19
CA GLY A 74 0.85 4.19 2.25
C GLY A 74 0.22 3.72 0.93
N LEU A 75 0.73 2.61 0.36
CA LEU A 75 0.19 2.03 -0.88
C LEU A 75 -1.26 1.54 -0.70
N TYR A 76 -1.58 0.88 0.41
CA TYR A 76 -2.95 0.48 0.73
C TYR A 76 -3.87 1.70 0.85
N SER A 77 -3.41 2.75 1.53
CA SER A 77 -4.18 3.99 1.70
C SER A 77 -4.46 4.68 0.37
N PHE A 78 -3.48 4.75 -0.53
CA PHE A 78 -3.68 5.30 -1.87
C PHE A 78 -4.61 4.43 -2.73
N SER A 79 -4.47 3.11 -2.65
CA SER A 79 -5.37 2.18 -3.34
C SER A 79 -6.84 2.38 -2.94
N ALA A 80 -7.10 2.45 -1.63
CA ALA A 80 -8.42 2.72 -1.09
C ALA A 80 -8.94 4.09 -1.55
N GLY A 81 -8.13 5.14 -1.42
CA GLY A 81 -8.53 6.49 -1.81
C GLY A 81 -8.87 6.63 -3.30
N LEU A 82 -8.16 5.93 -4.19
CA LEU A 82 -8.48 5.92 -5.63
C LEU A 82 -9.79 5.19 -5.93
N SER A 83 -10.04 4.08 -5.22
CA SER A 83 -11.29 3.32 -5.36
C SER A 83 -12.49 4.14 -4.85
N ASP A 84 -12.37 4.75 -3.67
CA ASP A 84 -13.38 5.63 -3.10
C ASP A 84 -13.66 6.83 -4.03
N MET A 85 -12.62 7.39 -4.64
CA MET A 85 -12.77 8.50 -5.58
C MET A 85 -13.53 8.07 -6.83
N ALA A 86 -13.24 6.90 -7.40
CA ALA A 86 -13.97 6.35 -8.54
C ALA A 86 -15.46 6.14 -8.22
N ASP A 87 -15.76 5.57 -7.05
CA ASP A 87 -17.14 5.30 -6.62
C ASP A 87 -17.92 6.61 -6.37
N ASN A 88 -17.28 7.62 -5.80
CA ASN A 88 -17.88 8.94 -5.62
C ASN A 88 -18.21 9.60 -6.96
N TYR A 89 -17.33 9.51 -7.97
CA TYR A 89 -17.60 10.07 -9.29
C TYR A 89 -18.76 9.37 -10.00
N ASP A 90 -18.79 8.03 -9.98
CA ASP A 90 -19.89 7.26 -10.58
C ASP A 90 -21.24 7.58 -9.91
N SER A 91 -21.25 7.75 -8.58
CA SER A 91 -22.46 8.13 -7.84
C SER A 91 -22.98 9.51 -8.25
N VAL A 92 -22.08 10.50 -8.37
CA VAL A 92 -22.46 11.87 -8.75
C VAL A 92 -22.99 11.91 -10.19
N GLU A 93 -22.40 11.13 -11.10
CA GLU A 93 -22.88 11.05 -12.49
C GLU A 93 -24.24 10.36 -12.60
N ALA A 94 -24.47 9.30 -11.81
CA ALA A 94 -25.76 8.63 -11.72
C ALA A 94 -26.86 9.56 -11.17
N ASP A 95 -26.57 10.32 -10.10
CA ASP A 95 -27.50 11.27 -9.50
C ASP A 95 -27.87 12.40 -10.49
N ASN A 96 -26.88 12.96 -11.19
CA ASN A 96 -27.11 13.97 -12.21
C ASN A 96 -27.99 13.43 -13.33
N THR A 97 -27.70 12.23 -13.84
CA THR A 97 -28.50 11.59 -14.89
C THR A 97 -29.95 11.36 -14.42
N GLY A 98 -30.13 10.91 -13.17
CA GLY A 98 -31.44 10.74 -12.54
C GLY A 98 -32.23 12.05 -12.47
N LEU A 99 -31.59 13.14 -12.00
CA LEU A 99 -32.21 14.48 -11.95
C LEU A 99 -32.62 14.98 -13.34
N PHE A 100 -31.77 14.82 -14.35
CA PHE A 100 -32.10 15.23 -15.72
C PHE A 100 -33.27 14.42 -16.30
N SER A 101 -33.34 13.12 -16.02
CA SER A 101 -34.45 12.26 -16.46
C SER A 101 -35.79 12.55 -15.77
N ALA A 102 -35.79 13.21 -14.62
CA ALA A 102 -36.99 13.57 -13.88
C ALA A 102 -37.57 14.95 -14.28
N ILE A 103 -36.80 15.77 -14.99
CA ILE A 103 -37.19 17.14 -15.38
C ILE A 103 -37.68 17.20 -16.84
N TYR A 104 -37.34 16.19 -17.67
CA TYR A 104 -37.84 16.01 -19.03
C TYR A 104 -38.88 14.90 -19.12
#